data_AF-A0A834TU72-F1
#
_entry.id   AF-A0A834TU72-F1
#
_cell.length_a   1.000
_cell.length_b   1.000
_cell.length_c   1.000
_cell.angle_alpha   90.00
_cell.angle_beta   90.00
_cell.angle_gamma   90.00
#
_symmetry.space_group_name_H-M   'P 1'
#
loop_
_entity.id
_entity.type
_entity.pdbx_description
1 polymer ?
#
loop_
_entity_poly.entity_id
_entity_poly.type
_entity_poly.pdbx_seq_one_letter_code
_entity_poly.pdbx_strand_id
1 'polypeptide(L)'
;MTNKYVRGNEFLDFSCKAGDSYISKGIIKAQNRLKEGFRVRIGDGSGTRLWFDPWVGDTPLIGDVMTWKLEANGKYTAKSRYRFFMDGYSLPPPTIDWKKLWKLECPEHMKFFIWLVLNESLPTNSLRARRGMSASNICRRCNMVEETCIHCLRDCPVAKHTWVHFDFGTVPNFFTMDPANWLLNLFHRDIEYEFTFIKEVFLNNPSFSAKTGITVKWGKPRPGLLKLNTDGSSLGNPGPAGFGGLFRDENGRWICGFSSHLGNRTNMFAELSAIKHGLNIAINRGFLRFVVDADCLEAINLIMEGDISTHHLGVIISDIRMLRSRFEVISFNHVFREVNHCVDALAKLGTSSNENLCVWENPPPVISLGLMADLAATSFCRL
;
A
#
# COMPACT_ATOMS: atom_id res chain seq x y z
N MET A 1 -3.18 3.37 -16.52
CA MET A 1 -1.97 3.69 -15.72
C MET A 1 -1.81 5.20 -15.76
N THR A 2 -2.19 5.91 -14.70
CA THR A 2 -2.20 7.38 -14.65
C THR A 2 -0.79 8.00 -14.64
N ASN A 3 -0.72 9.34 -14.69
CA ASN A 3 0.47 10.19 -14.80
C ASN A 3 1.76 9.71 -14.10
N LYS A 4 1.64 9.03 -12.94
CA LYS A 4 2.77 8.50 -12.15
C LYS A 4 3.81 7.72 -12.98
N TYR A 5 3.39 6.90 -13.94
CA TYR A 5 4.31 6.08 -14.73
C TYR A 5 4.53 6.59 -16.15
N VAL A 6 3.50 7.17 -16.78
CA VAL A 6 3.50 7.50 -18.21
C VAL A 6 3.76 9.00 -18.46
N ARG A 7 3.79 9.82 -17.41
CA ARG A 7 4.14 11.25 -17.43
C ARG A 7 3.38 12.07 -18.49
N GLY A 8 2.07 11.86 -18.61
CA GLY A 8 1.20 12.54 -19.58
C GLY A 8 1.22 11.97 -21.01
N ASN A 9 2.11 11.03 -21.33
CA ASN A 9 2.16 10.39 -22.65
C ASN A 9 1.14 9.24 -22.76
N GLU A 10 0.90 8.77 -23.98
CA GLU A 10 0.20 7.50 -24.19
C GLU A 10 1.04 6.31 -23.72
N PHE A 11 0.38 5.25 -23.25
CA PHE A 11 1.06 4.06 -22.73
C PHE A 11 1.93 3.35 -23.77
N LEU A 12 1.58 3.43 -25.06
CA LEU A 12 2.38 2.82 -26.12
C LEU A 12 3.61 3.65 -26.49
N ASP A 13 3.62 4.97 -26.32
CA ASP A 13 4.70 5.84 -26.82
C ASP A 13 5.68 6.32 -25.74
N PHE A 14 5.36 6.03 -24.47
CA PHE A 14 6.25 6.28 -23.33
C PHE A 14 7.58 5.50 -23.43
N SER A 15 8.67 6.13 -22.99
CA SER A 15 10.03 5.55 -22.94
C SER A 15 10.70 5.76 -21.57
N CYS A 16 11.56 4.83 -21.16
CA CYS A 16 12.27 4.89 -19.88
C CYS A 16 13.58 5.69 -19.96
N LYS A 17 13.86 6.47 -18.91
CA LYS A 17 15.13 7.15 -18.67
C LYS A 17 16.06 6.28 -17.79
N ALA A 18 17.35 6.56 -17.80
CA ALA A 18 18.36 5.79 -17.04
C ALA A 18 18.06 5.69 -15.53
N GLY A 19 17.55 6.77 -14.91
CA GLY A 19 17.15 6.82 -13.51
C GLY A 19 15.76 6.23 -13.18
N ASP A 20 15.00 5.72 -14.17
CA ASP A 20 13.68 5.17 -13.90
C ASP A 20 13.74 3.82 -13.14
N SER A 21 12.70 3.56 -12.34
CA SER A 21 12.64 2.37 -11.48
C SER A 21 12.71 1.05 -12.27
N TYR A 22 13.16 -0.03 -11.62
CA TYR A 22 13.14 -1.37 -12.20
C TYR A 22 11.73 -1.83 -12.63
N ILE A 23 10.68 -1.36 -11.92
CA ILE A 23 9.28 -1.60 -12.28
C ILE A 23 8.96 -0.90 -13.61
N SER A 24 9.30 0.38 -13.75
CA SER A 24 9.12 1.15 -15.00
C SER A 24 9.85 0.49 -16.18
N LYS A 25 11.11 0.08 -15.97
CA LYS A 25 11.93 -0.61 -16.99
C LYS A 25 11.33 -1.96 -17.39
N GLY A 26 10.78 -2.72 -16.42
CA GLY A 26 10.03 -3.95 -16.68
C GLY A 26 8.74 -3.71 -17.49
N ILE A 27 7.99 -2.64 -17.17
CA ILE A 27 6.80 -2.24 -17.92
C ILE A 27 7.14 -1.87 -19.37
N ILE A 28 8.22 -1.12 -19.63
CA ILE A 28 8.67 -0.82 -21.00
C ILE A 28 9.10 -2.08 -21.76
N LYS A 29 9.80 -3.02 -21.10
CA LYS A 29 10.15 -4.31 -21.73
C LYS A 29 8.91 -5.11 -22.15
N ALA A 30 7.82 -5.01 -21.38
CA ALA A 30 6.52 -5.59 -21.75
C ALA A 30 5.78 -4.76 -22.82
N GLN A 31 5.85 -3.42 -22.80
CA GLN A 31 5.25 -2.51 -23.78
C GLN A 31 5.74 -2.82 -25.20
N ASN A 32 7.05 -3.00 -25.40
CA ASN A 32 7.60 -3.40 -26.71
C ASN A 32 6.99 -4.73 -27.22
N ARG A 33 6.76 -5.70 -26.33
CA ARG A 33 6.06 -6.96 -26.65
C ARG A 33 4.54 -6.81 -26.77
N LEU A 34 3.94 -5.75 -26.26
CA LEU A 34 2.52 -5.45 -26.45
C LEU A 34 2.28 -4.85 -27.84
N LYS A 35 3.15 -3.95 -28.31
CA LYS A 35 3.09 -3.33 -29.65
C LYS A 35 2.91 -4.36 -30.78
N GLU A 36 3.58 -5.50 -30.69
CA GLU A 36 3.48 -6.63 -31.64
C GLU A 36 2.05 -7.08 -31.95
N GLY A 37 1.10 -6.92 -31.01
CA GLY A 37 -0.31 -7.34 -31.19
C GLY A 37 -1.30 -6.20 -31.49
N PHE A 38 -0.87 -4.94 -31.41
CA PHE A 38 -1.69 -3.80 -31.81
C PHE A 38 -1.51 -3.49 -33.31
N ARG A 39 -2.55 -2.94 -33.93
CA ARG A 39 -2.51 -2.32 -35.25
C ARG A 39 -3.28 -1.00 -35.23
N VAL A 40 -2.79 -0.01 -35.96
CA VAL A 40 -3.57 1.20 -36.23
C VAL A 40 -4.76 0.83 -37.09
N ARG A 41 -5.95 1.31 -36.74
CA ARG A 41 -7.12 1.31 -37.61
C ARG A 41 -7.42 2.76 -37.95
N ILE A 42 -7.26 3.10 -39.22
CA ILE A 42 -7.55 4.44 -39.73
C ILE A 42 -9.04 4.71 -39.57
N GLY A 43 -9.34 5.94 -39.22
CA GLY A 43 -10.65 6.50 -39.01
C GLY A 43 -10.84 7.73 -39.90
N ASP A 44 -10.94 8.92 -39.29
CA ASP A 44 -11.31 10.15 -40.00
C ASP A 44 -10.21 10.81 -40.83
N GLY A 45 -8.98 10.32 -40.68
CA GLY A 45 -7.83 10.78 -41.43
C GLY A 45 -7.30 12.16 -41.02
N SER A 46 -7.83 12.82 -39.98
CA SER A 46 -7.37 14.15 -39.55
C SER A 46 -5.90 14.19 -39.12
N GLY A 47 -5.33 13.06 -38.68
CA GLY A 47 -3.89 12.86 -38.43
C GLY A 47 -3.13 12.12 -39.54
N THR A 48 -3.80 11.69 -40.61
CA THR A 48 -3.24 10.86 -41.69
C THR A 48 -2.97 11.71 -42.95
N ARG A 49 -1.81 11.56 -43.60
CA ARG A 49 -1.29 12.58 -44.55
C ARG A 49 -1.82 12.40 -45.97
N LEU A 50 -3.09 12.75 -46.19
CA LEU A 50 -3.89 12.40 -47.38
C LEU A 50 -3.44 12.89 -48.78
N TRP A 51 -2.21 13.35 -49.01
CA TRP A 51 -1.57 13.41 -50.35
C TRP A 51 -0.11 12.95 -50.40
N PHE A 52 0.42 12.51 -49.26
CA PHE A 52 1.48 11.50 -49.19
C PHE A 52 0.88 10.10 -48.82
N ASP A 53 -0.47 10.00 -48.76
CA ASP A 53 -1.34 8.83 -48.48
C ASP A 53 -2.78 8.97 -49.13
N PRO A 54 -2.99 8.99 -50.49
CA PRO A 54 -3.95 9.95 -51.11
C PRO A 54 -5.37 9.52 -51.63
N TRP A 55 -6.50 9.88 -50.96
CA TRP A 55 -7.86 9.38 -51.39
C TRP A 55 -9.17 10.24 -51.09
N VAL A 56 -9.20 11.58 -51.29
CA VAL A 56 -10.43 12.46 -51.41
C VAL A 56 -11.19 12.95 -50.13
N GLY A 57 -11.48 14.27 -50.03
CA GLY A 57 -12.61 14.85 -49.24
C GLY A 57 -12.30 16.01 -48.27
N ASP A 58 -13.27 16.90 -48.01
CA ASP A 58 -13.15 18.09 -47.13
C ASP A 58 -13.73 17.91 -45.70
N THR A 59 -14.25 16.73 -45.32
CA THR A 59 -14.76 16.47 -43.95
C THR A 59 -14.37 15.09 -43.40
N PRO A 60 -14.23 14.94 -42.06
CA PRO A 60 -13.64 13.74 -41.45
C PRO A 60 -14.66 12.63 -41.13
N LEU A 61 -14.31 11.34 -41.37
CA LEU A 61 -15.14 10.15 -41.10
C LEU A 61 -14.66 9.29 -39.89
N ILE A 62 -14.97 9.71 -38.65
CA ILE A 62 -14.70 9.02 -37.34
C ILE A 62 -13.23 8.68 -37.02
N GLY A 63 -12.55 9.46 -36.14
CA GLY A 63 -11.08 9.42 -35.88
C GLY A 63 -10.35 8.09 -35.62
N ASP A 64 -9.03 8.10 -35.86
CA ASP A 64 -8.11 6.94 -35.82
C ASP A 64 -8.08 6.21 -34.45
N VAL A 65 -8.09 4.87 -34.44
CA VAL A 65 -8.09 4.06 -33.20
C VAL A 65 -7.09 2.89 -33.25
N MET A 66 -6.21 2.81 -32.26
CA MET A 66 -5.40 1.61 -31.99
C MET A 66 -6.29 0.41 -31.65
N THR A 67 -6.25 -0.67 -32.44
CA THR A 67 -7.05 -1.87 -32.19
C THR A 67 -6.22 -3.15 -32.06
N TRP A 68 -6.70 -4.06 -31.22
CA TRP A 68 -6.07 -5.34 -30.96
C TRP A 68 -6.29 -6.30 -32.12
N LYS A 69 -5.21 -6.85 -32.70
CA LYS A 69 -5.32 -7.63 -33.94
C LYS A 69 -5.74 -9.09 -33.76
N LEU A 70 -5.70 -9.62 -32.53
CA LEU A 70 -5.93 -11.03 -32.21
C LEU A 70 -7.38 -11.37 -31.81
N GLU A 71 -8.25 -10.38 -31.70
CA GLU A 71 -9.66 -10.54 -31.33
C GLU A 71 -10.50 -9.83 -32.40
N ALA A 72 -11.51 -10.51 -32.96
CA ALA A 72 -12.28 -9.98 -34.09
C ALA A 72 -12.98 -8.63 -33.78
N ASN A 73 -13.35 -8.41 -32.52
CA ASN A 73 -13.94 -7.17 -32.01
C ASN A 73 -12.93 -6.02 -31.80
N GLY A 74 -11.63 -6.24 -32.04
CA GLY A 74 -10.58 -5.24 -31.87
C GLY A 74 -10.21 -4.90 -30.42
N LYS A 75 -10.80 -5.56 -29.42
CA LYS A 75 -10.56 -5.27 -27.99
C LYS A 75 -9.39 -6.10 -27.45
N TYR A 76 -8.51 -5.46 -26.69
CA TYR A 76 -7.42 -6.15 -26.01
C TYR A 76 -7.93 -7.11 -24.93
N THR A 77 -7.44 -8.35 -24.92
CA THR A 77 -7.59 -9.28 -23.78
C THR A 77 -6.23 -9.83 -23.38
N ALA A 78 -5.95 -9.88 -22.07
CA ALA A 78 -4.71 -10.49 -21.58
C ALA A 78 -4.59 -11.97 -22.01
N LYS A 79 -5.73 -12.66 -22.15
CA LYS A 79 -5.85 -14.05 -22.59
C LYS A 79 -5.37 -14.26 -24.04
N SER A 80 -5.76 -13.40 -24.98
CA SER A 80 -5.27 -13.49 -26.37
C SER A 80 -3.81 -13.08 -26.49
N ARG A 81 -3.34 -12.05 -25.74
CA ARG A 81 -1.90 -11.73 -25.69
C ARG A 81 -1.07 -12.91 -25.18
N TYR A 82 -1.52 -13.58 -24.12
CA TYR A 82 -0.82 -14.72 -23.54
C TYR A 82 -0.76 -15.88 -24.54
N ARG A 83 -1.88 -16.21 -25.21
CA ARG A 83 -1.91 -17.23 -26.27
C ARG A 83 -0.92 -16.93 -27.39
N PHE A 84 -0.90 -15.70 -27.91
CA PHE A 84 0.05 -15.29 -28.95
C PHE A 84 1.51 -15.21 -28.47
N PHE A 85 1.77 -15.09 -27.16
CA PHE A 85 3.12 -15.23 -26.62
C PHE A 85 3.57 -16.69 -26.55
N MET A 86 2.63 -17.59 -26.26
CA MET A 86 2.84 -19.03 -26.11
C MET A 86 2.64 -19.80 -27.41
N ASP A 87 2.36 -19.13 -28.53
CA ASP A 87 2.23 -19.76 -29.82
C ASP A 87 3.60 -20.29 -30.27
N GLY A 88 3.70 -21.60 -30.48
CA GLY A 88 4.98 -22.31 -30.63
C GLY A 88 5.67 -22.78 -29.34
N TYR A 89 5.14 -22.45 -28.15
CA TYR A 89 5.65 -22.97 -26.86
C TYR A 89 4.70 -24.03 -26.28
N SER A 90 5.03 -25.30 -26.46
CA SER A 90 4.40 -26.41 -25.74
C SER A 90 4.84 -26.43 -24.27
N LEU A 91 4.17 -25.64 -23.43
CA LEU A 91 4.33 -25.79 -21.99
C LEU A 91 3.87 -27.19 -21.56
N PRO A 92 4.60 -27.88 -20.65
CA PRO A 92 4.07 -29.05 -19.98
C PRO A 92 2.78 -28.67 -19.23
N PRO A 93 1.84 -29.62 -19.03
CA PRO A 93 0.67 -29.36 -18.22
C PRO A 93 1.09 -28.83 -16.84
N PRO A 94 0.36 -27.85 -16.27
CA PRO A 94 0.74 -27.27 -14.99
C PRO A 94 0.78 -28.38 -13.93
N THR A 95 1.89 -28.46 -13.20
CA THR A 95 2.10 -29.43 -12.11
C THR A 95 1.13 -29.26 -10.95
N ILE A 96 0.40 -28.14 -10.93
CA ILE A 96 -0.52 -27.73 -9.87
C ILE A 96 -1.92 -27.58 -10.47
N ASP A 97 -2.91 -28.28 -9.90
CA ASP A 97 -4.31 -28.08 -10.26
C ASP A 97 -4.86 -26.82 -9.57
N TRP A 98 -4.75 -25.68 -10.26
CA TRP A 98 -5.27 -24.40 -9.82
C TRP A 98 -6.79 -24.43 -9.53
N LYS A 99 -7.57 -25.38 -10.09
CA LYS A 99 -9.00 -25.50 -9.76
C LYS A 99 -9.21 -25.96 -8.32
N LYS A 100 -8.30 -26.77 -7.75
CA LYS A 100 -8.35 -27.14 -6.33
C LYS A 100 -8.11 -25.92 -5.44
N LEU A 101 -7.08 -25.13 -5.75
CA LEU A 101 -6.73 -23.92 -5.01
C LEU A 101 -7.91 -22.95 -4.86
N TRP A 102 -8.58 -22.59 -5.96
CA TRP A 102 -9.66 -21.62 -5.91
C TRP A 102 -10.95 -22.16 -5.27
N LYS A 103 -11.09 -23.49 -5.18
CA LYS A 103 -12.19 -24.19 -4.48
C LYS A 103 -11.96 -24.38 -2.98
N LEU A 104 -10.81 -24.02 -2.42
CA LEU A 104 -10.55 -24.15 -0.98
C LEU A 104 -11.54 -23.34 -0.14
N GLU A 105 -11.92 -23.87 1.01
CA GLU A 105 -12.81 -23.21 1.98
C GLU A 105 -12.00 -22.34 2.95
N CYS A 106 -11.43 -21.26 2.40
CA CYS A 106 -10.68 -20.26 3.16
C CYS A 106 -10.85 -18.85 2.54
N PRO A 107 -10.51 -17.77 3.26
CA PRO A 107 -10.60 -16.41 2.72
C PRO A 107 -9.80 -16.21 1.42
N GLU A 108 -10.30 -15.38 0.50
CA GLU A 108 -9.67 -15.14 -0.81
C GLU A 108 -8.21 -14.64 -0.73
N HIS A 109 -7.86 -13.90 0.32
CA HIS A 109 -6.47 -13.47 0.54
C HIS A 109 -5.54 -14.64 0.90
N MET A 110 -6.05 -15.70 1.54
CA MET A 110 -5.28 -16.93 1.79
C MET A 110 -5.06 -17.71 0.50
N LYS A 111 -6.09 -17.83 -0.35
CA LYS A 111 -5.96 -18.43 -1.69
C LYS A 111 -4.93 -17.69 -2.55
N PHE A 112 -4.95 -16.35 -2.52
CA PHE A 112 -3.97 -15.51 -3.21
C PHE A 112 -2.56 -15.62 -2.61
N PHE A 113 -2.44 -15.72 -1.29
CA PHE A 113 -1.15 -15.99 -0.63
C PHE A 113 -0.57 -17.34 -1.06
N ILE A 114 -1.36 -18.41 -1.01
CA ILE A 114 -0.95 -19.75 -1.49
C ILE A 114 -0.56 -19.67 -2.98
N TRP A 115 -1.32 -18.95 -3.81
CA TRP A 115 -0.96 -18.72 -5.22
C TRP A 115 0.42 -18.06 -5.37
N LEU A 116 0.75 -17.03 -4.57
CA LEU A 116 2.08 -16.40 -4.58
C LEU A 116 3.20 -17.36 -4.16
N VAL A 117 2.95 -18.21 -3.15
CA VAL A 117 3.90 -19.21 -2.65
C VAL A 117 4.19 -20.25 -3.73
N LEU A 118 3.14 -20.81 -4.34
CA LEU A 118 3.23 -21.82 -5.40
C LEU A 118 3.85 -21.29 -6.70
N ASN A 119 3.90 -19.97 -6.90
CA ASN A 119 4.61 -19.32 -8.00
C ASN A 119 5.99 -18.77 -7.59
N GLU A 120 6.54 -19.16 -6.44
CA GLU A 120 7.83 -18.68 -5.88
C GLU A 120 8.00 -17.15 -6.01
N SER A 121 6.92 -16.43 -5.66
CA SER A 121 6.73 -15.00 -5.92
C SER A 121 6.70 -14.14 -4.65
N LEU A 122 6.85 -14.74 -3.46
CA LEU A 122 7.11 -14.00 -2.22
C LEU A 122 8.53 -13.39 -2.24
N PRO A 123 8.77 -12.24 -1.57
CA PRO A 123 10.03 -11.49 -1.63
C PRO A 123 11.16 -12.12 -0.78
N THR A 124 11.35 -13.43 -0.85
CA THR A 124 12.41 -14.17 -0.16
C THR A 124 13.79 -13.83 -0.74
N ASN A 125 14.88 -14.10 0.00
CA ASN A 125 16.22 -13.82 -0.50
C ASN A 125 16.57 -14.61 -1.78
N SER A 126 16.02 -15.80 -2.03
CA SER A 126 16.17 -16.50 -3.32
C SER A 126 15.59 -15.68 -4.49
N LEU A 127 14.33 -15.23 -4.38
CA LEU A 127 13.70 -14.40 -5.40
C LEU A 127 14.44 -13.07 -5.58
N ARG A 128 14.88 -12.45 -4.48
CA ARG A 128 15.60 -11.17 -4.49
C ARG A 128 16.97 -11.30 -5.15
N ALA A 129 17.76 -12.31 -4.81
CA ALA A 129 19.06 -12.58 -5.42
C ALA A 129 18.91 -12.89 -6.92
N ARG A 130 17.97 -13.76 -7.30
CA ARG A 130 17.61 -14.07 -8.70
C ARG A 130 17.23 -12.84 -9.53
N ARG A 131 16.74 -11.77 -8.89
CA ARG A 131 16.39 -10.48 -9.52
C ARG A 131 17.46 -9.39 -9.35
N GLY A 132 18.63 -9.70 -8.81
CA GLY A 132 19.70 -8.72 -8.56
C GLY A 132 19.41 -7.71 -7.44
N MET A 133 18.45 -8.02 -6.56
CA MET A 133 18.00 -7.14 -5.44
C MET A 133 18.57 -7.56 -4.07
N SER A 134 19.47 -8.54 -4.05
CA SER A 134 20.20 -9.00 -2.86
C SER A 134 21.53 -9.64 -3.31
N ALA A 135 22.60 -9.43 -2.55
CA ALA A 135 23.91 -10.06 -2.78
C ALA A 135 23.98 -11.52 -2.28
N SER A 136 23.01 -11.95 -1.46
CA SER A 136 22.91 -13.31 -0.93
C SER A 136 21.48 -13.81 -0.99
N ASN A 137 21.32 -15.12 -1.24
CA ASN A 137 20.06 -15.86 -1.19
C ASN A 137 19.85 -16.61 0.14
N ILE A 138 20.83 -16.59 1.06
CA ILE A 138 20.78 -17.33 2.33
C ILE A 138 19.66 -16.80 3.25
N CYS A 139 19.03 -17.70 4.01
CA CYS A 139 18.01 -17.34 4.98
C CYS A 139 18.58 -16.60 6.18
N ARG A 140 18.07 -15.40 6.45
CA ARG A 140 18.54 -14.55 7.57
C ARG A 140 18.15 -15.07 8.96
N ARG A 141 17.25 -16.05 9.05
CA ARG A 141 16.78 -16.63 10.31
C ARG A 141 17.67 -17.78 10.80
N CYS A 142 18.04 -18.69 9.89
CA CYS A 142 18.86 -19.85 10.24
C CYS A 142 20.33 -19.70 9.82
N ASN A 143 20.62 -18.87 8.81
CA ASN A 143 21.94 -18.68 8.19
C ASN A 143 22.58 -19.97 7.61
N MET A 144 21.79 -21.03 7.36
CA MET A 144 22.28 -22.34 6.89
C MET A 144 22.10 -22.58 5.40
N VAL A 145 20.94 -22.24 4.83
CA VAL A 145 20.54 -22.62 3.45
C VAL A 145 19.81 -21.47 2.75
N GLU A 146 19.50 -21.66 1.46
CA GLU A 146 18.74 -20.71 0.65
C GLU A 146 17.33 -20.43 1.21
N GLU A 147 16.95 -19.16 1.19
CA GLU A 147 15.64 -18.67 1.60
C GLU A 147 14.61 -18.82 0.46
N THR A 148 14.07 -20.03 0.29
CA THR A 148 12.92 -20.31 -0.58
C THR A 148 11.59 -20.03 0.13
N CYS A 149 10.47 -20.02 -0.59
CA CYS A 149 9.16 -19.84 0.05
C CYS A 149 8.85 -20.97 1.03
N ILE A 150 9.10 -22.22 0.67
CA ILE A 150 8.89 -23.37 1.58
C ILE A 150 9.87 -23.35 2.77
N HIS A 151 11.10 -22.89 2.60
CA HIS A 151 12.03 -22.72 3.72
C HIS A 151 11.51 -21.68 4.72
N CYS A 152 11.10 -20.50 4.26
CA CYS A 152 10.54 -19.45 5.11
C CYS A 152 9.33 -19.90 5.95
N LEU A 153 8.50 -20.76 5.36
CA LEU A 153 7.19 -21.13 5.90
C LEU A 153 7.19 -22.44 6.68
N ARG A 154 8.07 -23.39 6.37
CA ARG A 154 8.06 -24.75 6.96
C ARG A 154 9.45 -25.27 7.34
N ASP A 155 10.41 -25.24 6.41
CA ASP A 155 11.64 -26.03 6.54
C ASP A 155 12.79 -25.31 7.29
N CYS A 156 12.66 -23.99 7.51
CA CYS A 156 13.57 -23.25 8.38
C CYS A 156 13.46 -23.76 9.82
N PRO A 157 14.57 -24.07 10.53
CA PRO A 157 14.53 -24.50 11.92
C PRO A 157 13.67 -23.61 12.84
N VAL A 158 13.69 -22.29 12.61
CA VAL A 158 12.88 -21.31 13.34
C VAL A 158 11.38 -21.49 13.07
N ALA A 159 10.99 -21.71 11.80
CA ALA A 159 9.58 -21.96 11.44
C ALA A 159 9.12 -23.37 11.88
N LYS A 160 9.99 -24.37 11.73
CA LYS A 160 9.77 -25.75 12.17
C LYS A 160 9.49 -25.84 13.67
N HIS A 161 10.18 -25.05 14.49
CA HIS A 161 9.90 -24.97 15.93
C HIS A 161 8.47 -24.49 16.21
N THR A 162 7.97 -23.49 15.47
CA THR A 162 6.57 -23.05 15.58
C THR A 162 5.59 -24.17 15.22
N TRP A 163 5.82 -24.90 14.13
CA TRP A 163 4.96 -26.03 13.74
C TRP A 163 4.96 -27.16 14.76
N VAL A 164 6.14 -27.54 15.28
CA VAL A 164 6.26 -28.57 16.33
C VAL A 164 5.56 -28.15 17.63
N HIS A 165 5.54 -26.85 17.96
CA HIS A 165 4.82 -26.32 19.13
C HIS A 165 3.29 -26.41 19.01
N PHE A 166 2.76 -26.52 17.78
CA PHE A 166 1.34 -26.79 17.50
C PHE A 166 1.11 -28.26 17.11
N ASP A 167 1.93 -29.18 17.62
CA ASP A 167 1.87 -30.63 17.41
C ASP A 167 2.01 -31.12 15.95
N PHE A 168 2.29 -30.26 14.96
CA PHE A 168 2.60 -30.68 13.57
C PHE A 168 3.91 -31.49 13.44
N GLY A 169 4.57 -31.81 14.56
CA GLY A 169 5.63 -32.80 14.65
C GLY A 169 5.14 -34.25 14.52
N THR A 170 3.89 -34.56 14.90
CA THR A 170 3.31 -35.92 14.81
C THR A 170 2.67 -36.21 13.46
N VAL A 171 2.25 -35.18 12.74
CA VAL A 171 1.56 -35.26 11.45
C VAL A 171 2.43 -35.99 10.41
N PRO A 172 2.00 -37.16 9.89
CA PRO A 172 2.79 -37.93 8.94
C PRO A 172 3.18 -37.12 7.69
N ASN A 173 4.46 -37.18 7.33
CA ASN A 173 5.04 -36.52 6.16
C ASN A 173 4.95 -34.97 6.13
N PHE A 174 4.57 -34.29 7.22
CA PHE A 174 4.37 -32.83 7.20
C PHE A 174 5.58 -32.05 6.66
N PHE A 175 6.78 -32.39 7.14
CA PHE A 175 8.05 -31.77 6.74
C PHE A 175 8.70 -32.38 5.48
N THR A 176 8.11 -33.44 4.89
CA THR A 176 8.68 -34.14 3.73
C THR A 176 7.81 -34.06 2.48
N MET A 177 6.53 -33.72 2.60
CA MET A 177 5.65 -33.41 1.46
C MET A 177 6.24 -32.30 0.59
N ASP A 178 5.97 -32.35 -0.72
CA ASP A 178 6.27 -31.24 -1.62
C ASP A 178 5.41 -30.00 -1.28
N PRO A 179 5.84 -28.78 -1.67
CA PRO A 179 5.13 -27.56 -1.30
C PRO A 179 3.69 -27.48 -1.83
N ALA A 180 3.39 -28.10 -2.98
CA ALA A 180 2.08 -28.00 -3.60
C ALA A 180 1.06 -28.88 -2.86
N ASN A 181 1.39 -30.15 -2.62
CA ASN A 181 0.54 -31.02 -1.82
C ASN A 181 0.47 -30.55 -0.37
N TRP A 182 1.56 -30.08 0.24
CA TRP A 182 1.53 -29.50 1.60
C TRP A 182 0.52 -28.35 1.72
N LEU A 183 0.57 -27.35 0.83
CA LEU A 183 -0.31 -26.17 0.86
C LEU A 183 -1.76 -26.47 0.47
N LEU A 184 -2.00 -27.43 -0.42
CA LEU A 184 -3.36 -27.83 -0.80
C LEU A 184 -4.00 -28.73 0.27
N ASN A 185 -3.22 -29.59 0.93
CA ASN A 185 -3.70 -30.48 1.99
C ASN A 185 -3.98 -29.73 3.31
N LEU A 186 -3.22 -28.66 3.60
CA LEU A 186 -3.44 -27.71 4.71
C LEU A 186 -4.88 -27.18 4.82
N PHE A 187 -5.64 -27.19 3.72
CA PHE A 187 -7.02 -26.71 3.64
C PHE A 187 -8.00 -27.74 3.05
N HIS A 188 -7.60 -29.01 2.90
CA HIS A 188 -8.51 -30.05 2.40
C HIS A 188 -9.60 -30.39 3.43
N ARG A 189 -10.70 -31.03 2.98
CA ARG A 189 -11.79 -31.42 3.88
C ARG A 189 -11.45 -32.67 4.71
N ASP A 190 -10.87 -33.68 4.08
CA ASP A 190 -10.75 -35.05 4.63
C ASP A 190 -9.63 -35.27 5.68
N ILE A 191 -9.13 -34.21 6.32
CA ILE A 191 -8.17 -34.29 7.44
C ILE A 191 -8.82 -33.63 8.66
N GLU A 192 -9.80 -34.33 9.23
CA GLU A 192 -10.79 -33.75 10.17
C GLU A 192 -10.30 -33.54 11.61
N TYR A 193 -9.14 -34.09 12.02
CA TYR A 193 -8.71 -34.05 13.42
C TYR A 193 -7.55 -33.09 13.73
N GLU A 194 -6.46 -33.09 12.95
CA GLU A 194 -5.27 -32.25 13.26
C GLU A 194 -5.37 -30.80 12.73
N PHE A 195 -6.29 -30.51 11.78
CA PHE A 195 -6.43 -29.16 11.18
C PHE A 195 -7.66 -28.37 11.62
N THR A 196 -8.52 -28.94 12.46
CA THR A 196 -9.72 -28.25 12.97
C THR A 196 -9.35 -27.01 13.79
N PHE A 197 -8.27 -27.08 14.58
CA PHE A 197 -7.70 -25.91 15.26
C PHE A 197 -7.29 -24.79 14.30
N ILE A 198 -6.67 -25.10 13.15
CA ILE A 198 -6.31 -24.09 12.14
C ILE A 198 -7.57 -23.50 11.50
N LYS A 199 -8.57 -24.34 11.16
CA LYS A 199 -9.85 -23.85 10.62
C LYS A 199 -10.57 -22.95 11.64
N GLU A 200 -10.60 -23.30 12.92
CA GLU A 200 -11.17 -22.44 13.97
C GLU A 200 -10.39 -21.14 14.16
N VAL A 201 -9.06 -21.20 14.26
CA VAL A 201 -8.19 -20.01 14.45
C VAL A 201 -8.24 -19.04 13.26
N PHE A 202 -8.50 -19.52 12.04
CA PHE A 202 -8.63 -18.65 10.85
C PHE A 202 -10.07 -18.27 10.49
N LEU A 203 -11.08 -19.10 10.78
CA LEU A 203 -12.50 -18.82 10.43
C LEU A 203 -13.28 -18.17 11.57
N ASN A 204 -13.03 -18.54 12.83
CA ASN A 204 -13.71 -17.97 14.00
C ASN A 204 -13.03 -16.69 14.53
N ASN A 205 -11.86 -16.33 13.98
CA ASN A 205 -11.18 -15.11 14.34
C ASN A 205 -11.79 -13.91 13.59
N PRO A 206 -12.45 -12.96 14.28
CA PRO A 206 -13.24 -11.91 13.63
C PRO A 206 -12.41 -10.95 12.77
N SER A 207 -11.07 -10.95 12.90
CA SER A 207 -10.17 -10.19 12.03
C SER A 207 -10.04 -10.75 10.60
N PHE A 208 -10.47 -12.00 10.36
CA PHE A 208 -10.47 -12.69 9.06
C PHE A 208 -11.84 -12.82 8.40
N SER A 209 -12.91 -12.37 9.09
CA SER A 209 -14.22 -12.16 8.49
C SER A 209 -14.10 -11.34 7.20
N ALA A 210 -14.95 -11.62 6.21
CA ALA A 210 -14.98 -10.86 4.96
C ALA A 210 -15.39 -9.40 5.27
N LYS A 211 -14.39 -8.54 5.46
CA LYS A 211 -14.56 -7.14 5.82
C LYS A 211 -15.48 -6.46 4.81
N THR A 212 -16.66 -6.11 5.26
CA THR A 212 -17.56 -5.23 4.51
C THR A 212 -16.85 -3.89 4.36
N GLY A 213 -16.67 -3.45 3.12
CA GLY A 213 -15.93 -2.22 2.82
C GLY A 213 -16.54 -1.04 3.56
N ILE A 214 -15.78 -0.45 4.48
CA ILE A 214 -16.24 0.68 5.30
C ILE A 214 -16.00 1.96 4.51
N THR A 215 -17.07 2.68 4.19
CA THR A 215 -16.97 4.00 3.55
C THR A 215 -16.60 5.04 4.60
N VAL A 216 -15.43 5.64 4.46
CA VAL A 216 -14.85 6.64 5.38
C VAL A 216 -14.76 8.00 4.69
N LYS A 217 -14.95 9.10 5.43
CA LYS A 217 -14.78 10.48 4.94
C LYS A 217 -14.28 11.38 6.06
N TRP A 218 -13.58 12.46 5.71
CA TRP A 218 -13.19 13.47 6.71
C TRP A 218 -14.45 14.14 7.29
N GLY A 219 -14.44 14.40 8.60
CA GLY A 219 -15.55 15.00 9.33
C GLY A 219 -15.15 16.30 10.03
N LYS A 220 -16.01 17.32 9.93
CA LYS A 220 -15.87 18.57 10.69
C LYS A 220 -15.95 18.29 12.20
N PRO A 221 -15.28 19.09 13.05
CA PRO A 221 -15.50 19.00 14.51
C PRO A 221 -16.91 19.50 14.87
N ARG A 222 -17.30 19.35 16.15
CA ARG A 222 -18.54 19.95 16.65
C ARG A 222 -18.42 21.48 16.67
N PRO A 223 -19.53 22.24 16.53
CA PRO A 223 -19.51 23.69 16.68
C PRO A 223 -18.84 24.14 17.99
N GLY A 224 -18.11 25.26 17.93
CA GLY A 224 -17.32 25.79 19.04
C GLY A 224 -16.01 25.04 19.35
N LEU A 225 -15.58 24.11 18.49
CA LEU A 225 -14.28 23.42 18.57
C LEU A 225 -13.47 23.62 17.28
N LEU A 226 -12.16 23.80 17.42
CA LEU A 226 -11.24 23.63 16.29
C LEU A 226 -10.91 22.14 16.10
N LYS A 227 -10.33 21.79 14.95
CA LYS A 227 -9.75 20.47 14.69
C LYS A 227 -8.28 20.58 14.32
N LEU A 228 -7.44 19.84 15.04
CA LEU A 228 -6.04 19.59 14.72
C LEU A 228 -5.94 18.19 14.08
N ASN A 229 -5.60 18.12 12.80
CA ASN A 229 -5.15 16.86 12.17
C ASN A 229 -3.62 16.79 12.26
N THR A 230 -3.05 15.60 12.47
CA THR A 230 -1.59 15.36 12.52
C THR A 230 -1.19 14.04 11.86
N ASP A 231 0.05 13.97 11.35
CA ASP A 231 0.69 12.76 10.82
C ASP A 231 2.23 12.86 10.93
N GLY A 232 2.91 11.71 11.08
CA GLY A 232 4.35 11.56 11.10
C GLY A 232 4.87 10.63 9.99
N SER A 233 5.85 11.08 9.23
CA SER A 233 6.42 10.32 8.11
C SER A 233 7.91 10.00 8.33
N SER A 234 8.33 8.80 7.97
CA SER A 234 9.75 8.40 7.97
C SER A 234 10.04 7.41 6.84
N LEU A 235 11.14 7.63 6.13
CA LEU A 235 11.65 6.80 5.03
C LEU A 235 12.53 5.67 5.58
N GLY A 236 11.93 4.87 6.46
CA GLY A 236 12.59 3.81 7.22
C GLY A 236 12.08 3.77 8.66
N ASN A 237 12.52 2.80 9.47
CA ASN A 237 12.17 2.75 10.88
C ASN A 237 13.35 2.22 11.73
N PRO A 238 14.35 3.07 12.05
CA PRO A 238 14.43 4.51 11.75
C PRO A 238 14.84 4.84 10.31
N GLY A 239 14.55 6.06 9.87
CA GLY A 239 14.97 6.65 8.59
C GLY A 239 14.78 8.16 8.56
N PRO A 240 15.13 8.85 7.46
CA PRO A 240 14.88 10.28 7.31
C PRO A 240 13.40 10.59 7.50
N ALA A 241 13.09 11.52 8.40
CA ALA A 241 11.76 11.72 8.93
C ALA A 241 11.35 13.20 9.02
N GLY A 242 10.06 13.42 9.12
CA GLY A 242 9.43 14.70 9.36
C GLY A 242 7.99 14.51 9.82
N PHE A 243 7.36 15.60 10.27
CA PHE A 243 5.97 15.58 10.72
C PHE A 243 5.19 16.74 10.14
N GLY A 244 3.87 16.64 10.15
CA GLY A 244 2.97 17.68 9.69
C GLY A 244 1.66 17.71 10.46
N GLY A 245 0.98 18.85 10.40
CA GLY A 245 -0.34 19.01 10.98
C GLY A 245 -1.03 20.29 10.51
N LEU A 246 -2.34 20.36 10.72
CA LEU A 246 -3.13 21.53 10.36
C LEU A 246 -4.28 21.77 11.33
N PHE A 247 -4.64 23.03 11.48
CA PHE A 247 -5.79 23.51 12.24
C PHE A 247 -6.91 23.94 11.30
N ARG A 248 -8.13 23.52 11.62
CA ARG A 248 -9.37 23.94 10.95
C ARG A 248 -10.41 24.44 11.95
N ASP A 249 -11.26 25.35 11.49
CA ASP A 249 -12.44 25.79 12.24
C ASP A 249 -13.58 24.74 12.22
N GLU A 250 -14.68 25.05 12.89
CA GLU A 250 -15.92 24.25 12.88
C GLU A 250 -16.52 24.04 11.48
N ASN A 251 -16.24 24.94 10.54
CA ASN A 251 -16.69 24.87 9.16
C ASN A 251 -15.74 24.06 8.28
N GLY A 252 -14.59 23.61 8.79
CA GLY A 252 -13.54 22.93 8.06
C GLY A 252 -12.61 23.86 7.26
N ARG A 253 -12.71 25.17 7.45
CA ARG A 253 -11.83 26.18 6.84
C ARG A 253 -10.46 26.13 7.50
N TRP A 254 -9.44 26.40 6.71
CA TRP A 254 -8.05 26.50 7.17
C TRP A 254 -7.86 27.63 8.18
N ILE A 255 -7.13 27.36 9.27
CA ILE A 255 -6.66 28.37 10.22
C ILE A 255 -5.14 28.56 10.07
N CYS A 256 -4.40 27.47 10.22
CA CYS A 256 -2.97 27.41 9.95
C CYS A 256 -2.54 25.94 9.78
N GLY A 257 -1.29 25.72 9.39
CA GLY A 257 -0.70 24.39 9.40
C GLY A 257 0.81 24.46 9.48
N PHE A 258 1.44 23.31 9.65
CA PHE A 258 2.86 23.22 9.97
C PHE A 258 3.49 21.93 9.44
N SER A 259 4.81 21.97 9.24
CA SER A 259 5.65 20.78 9.13
C SER A 259 7.06 21.06 9.61
N SER A 260 7.84 20.01 9.87
CA SER A 260 9.26 20.12 10.20
C SER A 260 10.02 18.88 9.75
N HIS A 261 11.29 19.07 9.42
CA HIS A 261 12.28 18.01 9.39
C HIS A 261 12.57 17.47 10.81
N LEU A 262 12.94 16.19 10.92
CA LEU A 262 13.31 15.51 12.18
C LEU A 262 14.67 14.79 12.14
N GLY A 263 15.35 14.75 11.00
CA GLY A 263 16.51 13.89 10.79
C GLY A 263 16.12 12.42 10.80
N ASN A 264 17.04 11.53 11.20
CA ASN A 264 16.75 10.10 11.27
C ASN A 264 15.97 9.73 12.54
N ARG A 265 14.70 9.33 12.41
CA ARG A 265 13.79 8.96 13.50
C ARG A 265 12.91 7.76 13.14
N THR A 266 12.16 7.23 14.10
CA THR A 266 11.15 6.18 13.88
C THR A 266 9.80 6.79 13.48
N ASN A 267 8.93 5.99 12.86
CA ASN A 267 7.54 6.40 12.56
C ASN A 267 6.85 6.94 13.83
N MET A 268 6.86 6.17 14.92
CA MET A 268 6.23 6.53 16.20
C MET A 268 6.77 7.86 16.78
N PHE A 269 8.07 8.14 16.64
CA PHE A 269 8.62 9.42 17.09
C PHE A 269 8.12 10.59 16.24
N ALA A 270 7.94 10.40 14.92
CA ALA A 270 7.39 11.42 14.04
C ALA A 270 5.91 11.72 14.37
N GLU A 271 5.10 10.69 14.61
CA GLU A 271 3.68 10.80 14.99
C GLU A 271 3.51 11.59 16.31
N LEU A 272 4.26 11.20 17.35
CA LEU A 272 4.26 11.90 18.64
C LEU A 272 4.81 13.34 18.50
N SER A 273 5.78 13.56 17.61
CA SER A 273 6.29 14.91 17.33
C SER A 273 5.25 15.79 16.65
N ALA A 274 4.46 15.24 15.73
CA ALA A 274 3.35 15.95 15.07
C ALA A 274 2.35 16.47 16.11
N ILE A 275 1.92 15.59 17.01
CA ILE A 275 1.01 15.91 18.10
C ILE A 275 1.63 16.95 19.04
N LYS A 276 2.86 16.71 19.54
CA LYS A 276 3.54 17.63 20.47
C LYS A 276 3.67 19.05 19.91
N HIS A 277 4.08 19.21 18.64
CA HIS A 277 4.22 20.53 18.04
C HIS A 277 2.88 21.19 17.76
N GLY A 278 1.87 20.42 17.33
CA GLY A 278 0.49 20.90 17.23
C GLY A 278 -0.01 21.48 18.56
N LEU A 279 0.11 20.75 19.67
CA LEU A 279 -0.30 21.26 20.99
C LEU A 279 0.46 22.54 21.41
N ASN A 280 1.76 22.64 21.12
CA ASN A 280 2.51 23.87 21.39
C ASN A 280 2.04 25.06 20.53
N ILE A 281 1.77 24.85 19.24
CA ILE A 281 1.21 25.88 18.36
C ILE A 281 -0.17 26.32 18.87
N ALA A 282 -1.02 25.39 19.31
CA ALA A 282 -2.32 25.69 19.88
C ALA A 282 -2.22 26.56 21.14
N ILE A 283 -1.34 26.19 22.09
CA ILE A 283 -1.05 26.99 23.29
C ILE A 283 -0.58 28.40 22.92
N ASN A 284 0.37 28.52 21.99
CA ASN A 284 0.94 29.80 21.59
C ASN A 284 -0.07 30.71 20.85
N ARG A 285 -1.12 30.13 20.26
CA ARG A 285 -2.24 30.86 19.62
C ARG A 285 -3.46 31.06 20.53
N GLY A 286 -3.40 30.61 21.79
CA GLY A 286 -4.55 30.70 22.71
C GLY A 286 -5.73 29.79 22.32
N PHE A 287 -5.49 28.73 21.54
CA PHE A 287 -6.51 27.75 21.20
C PHE A 287 -6.74 26.83 22.41
N LEU A 288 -7.86 27.00 23.12
CA LEU A 288 -8.15 26.25 24.36
C LEU A 288 -9.12 25.06 24.17
N ARG A 289 -9.77 24.98 23.01
CA ARG A 289 -10.92 24.08 22.75
C ARG A 289 -10.83 23.45 21.37
N PHE A 290 -10.30 22.23 21.27
CA PHE A 290 -10.16 21.54 19.99
C PHE A 290 -10.03 20.02 20.11
N VAL A 291 -10.27 19.35 19.00
CA VAL A 291 -10.11 17.90 18.86
C VAL A 291 -8.85 17.57 18.07
N VAL A 292 -8.13 16.52 18.45
CA VAL A 292 -6.93 16.02 17.78
C VAL A 292 -7.26 14.73 17.05
N ASP A 293 -7.06 14.70 15.74
CA ASP A 293 -7.26 13.54 14.87
C ASP A 293 -5.89 13.06 14.33
N ALA A 294 -5.53 11.80 14.59
CA ALA A 294 -4.31 11.17 14.08
C ALA A 294 -4.59 9.72 13.63
N ASP A 295 -3.84 9.19 12.66
CA ASP A 295 -4.00 7.81 12.16
C ASP A 295 -3.11 6.76 12.86
N CYS A 296 -2.34 7.18 13.86
CA CYS A 296 -1.60 6.27 14.74
C CYS A 296 -2.37 5.97 16.04
N LEU A 297 -3.18 4.91 16.03
CA LEU A 297 -3.93 4.44 17.22
C LEU A 297 -3.02 4.16 18.43
N GLU A 298 -1.84 3.58 18.19
CA GLU A 298 -0.87 3.26 19.24
C GLU A 298 -0.32 4.53 19.92
N ALA A 299 -0.01 5.59 19.15
CA ALA A 299 0.39 6.88 19.72
C ALA A 299 -0.72 7.47 20.60
N ILE A 300 -1.99 7.38 20.17
CA ILE A 300 -3.14 7.85 20.95
C ILE A 300 -3.28 7.05 22.25
N ASN A 301 -3.21 5.72 22.19
CA ASN A 301 -3.31 4.86 23.38
C ASN A 301 -2.19 5.18 24.40
N LEU A 302 -0.95 5.36 23.92
CA LEU A 302 0.18 5.79 24.73
C LEU A 302 -0.04 7.18 25.36
N ILE A 303 -0.59 8.14 24.63
CA ILE A 303 -0.90 9.48 25.17
C ILE A 303 -2.00 9.41 26.23
N MET A 304 -3.07 8.64 25.98
CA MET A 304 -4.24 8.60 26.84
C MET A 304 -3.97 7.90 28.17
N GLU A 305 -3.59 6.61 28.14
CA GLU A 305 -3.58 5.73 29.33
C GLU A 305 -2.42 4.72 29.39
N GLY A 306 -1.64 4.54 28.30
CA GLY A 306 -0.57 3.53 28.25
C GLY A 306 0.52 3.71 29.33
N ASP A 307 1.10 2.59 29.79
CA ASP A 307 2.28 2.64 30.65
C ASP A 307 3.49 3.17 29.85
N ILE A 308 4.21 4.11 30.47
CA ILE A 308 5.41 4.74 29.91
C ILE A 308 6.65 4.54 30.79
N SER A 309 6.53 3.80 31.90
CA SER A 309 7.58 3.58 32.92
C SER A 309 8.92 3.11 32.32
N THR A 310 8.84 2.23 31.32
CA THR A 310 9.99 1.63 30.62
C THR A 310 10.00 1.96 29.12
N HIS A 311 9.06 2.78 28.66
CA HIS A 311 8.90 3.04 27.23
C HIS A 311 9.99 3.99 26.72
N HIS A 312 10.70 3.60 25.67
CA HIS A 312 11.82 4.38 25.10
C HIS A 312 11.44 5.78 24.59
N LEU A 313 10.15 6.05 24.37
CA LEU A 313 9.59 7.38 24.03
C LEU A 313 8.85 8.04 25.21
N GLY A 314 9.02 7.55 26.44
CA GLY A 314 8.27 8.00 27.62
C GLY A 314 8.38 9.50 27.88
N VAL A 315 9.54 10.12 27.60
CA VAL A 315 9.75 11.58 27.74
C VAL A 315 8.80 12.38 26.83
N ILE A 316 8.76 12.09 25.54
CA ILE A 316 7.87 12.82 24.60
C ILE A 316 6.39 12.54 24.88
N ILE A 317 6.04 11.35 25.37
CA ILE A 317 4.66 11.04 25.76
C ILE A 317 4.28 11.80 27.05
N SER A 318 5.19 11.91 28.02
CA SER A 318 5.02 12.71 29.24
C SER A 318 4.84 14.19 28.92
N ASP A 319 5.66 14.75 28.01
CA ASP A 319 5.49 16.11 27.51
C ASP A 319 4.09 16.33 26.91
N ILE A 320 3.60 15.42 26.06
CA ILE A 320 2.27 15.53 25.45
C ILE A 320 1.17 15.45 26.52
N ARG A 321 1.31 14.59 27.53
CA ARG A 321 0.38 14.52 28.67
C ARG A 321 0.35 15.82 29.49
N MET A 322 1.50 16.46 29.69
CA MET A 322 1.59 17.76 30.38
C MET A 322 1.03 18.92 29.52
N LEU A 323 1.22 18.89 28.20
CA LEU A 323 0.61 19.89 27.31
C LEU A 323 -0.92 19.72 27.26
N ARG A 324 -1.41 18.48 27.23
CA ARG A 324 -2.84 18.13 27.22
C ARG A 324 -3.59 18.74 28.41
N SER A 325 -3.00 18.83 29.60
CA SER A 325 -3.66 19.39 30.78
C SER A 325 -3.83 20.92 30.77
N ARG A 326 -3.39 21.61 29.71
CA ARG A 326 -3.50 23.07 29.56
C ARG A 326 -4.71 23.55 28.75
N PHE A 327 -5.51 22.63 28.22
CA PHE A 327 -6.69 22.94 27.38
C PHE A 327 -7.98 22.77 28.18
N GLU A 328 -8.96 23.65 27.96
CA GLU A 328 -10.30 23.52 28.55
C GLU A 328 -11.02 22.29 28.02
N VAL A 329 -10.90 22.04 26.71
CA VAL A 329 -11.53 20.91 26.02
C VAL A 329 -10.55 20.35 25.01
N ILE A 330 -10.11 19.11 25.26
CA ILE A 330 -9.28 18.34 24.32
C ILE A 330 -9.71 16.87 24.32
N SER A 331 -9.88 16.31 23.13
CA SER A 331 -10.04 14.87 22.92
C SER A 331 -9.16 14.41 21.76
N PHE A 332 -8.74 13.14 21.79
CA PHE A 332 -7.94 12.51 20.74
C PHE A 332 -8.76 11.41 20.07
N ASN A 333 -8.86 11.45 18.74
CA ASN A 333 -9.55 10.44 17.94
C ASN A 333 -8.55 9.75 17.01
N HIS A 334 -8.69 8.44 16.89
CA HIS A 334 -8.08 7.72 15.77
C HIS A 334 -8.90 7.95 14.51
N VAL A 335 -8.25 8.37 13.42
CA VAL A 335 -8.83 8.48 12.08
C VAL A 335 -8.16 7.52 11.12
N PHE A 336 -8.86 7.12 10.05
CA PHE A 336 -8.23 6.29 9.02
C PHE A 336 -7.32 7.13 8.11
N ARG A 337 -6.19 6.56 7.67
CA ARG A 337 -5.21 7.24 6.80
C ARG A 337 -5.83 7.79 5.51
N GLU A 338 -6.84 7.10 4.99
CA GLU A 338 -7.65 7.48 3.83
C GLU A 338 -8.43 8.81 4.03
N VAL A 339 -8.54 9.33 5.26
CA VAL A 339 -9.16 10.62 5.57
C VAL A 339 -8.19 11.60 6.23
N ASN A 340 -6.88 11.29 6.27
CA ASN A 340 -5.82 12.12 6.85
C ASN A 340 -4.88 12.71 5.77
N HIS A 341 -5.25 12.65 4.49
CA HIS A 341 -4.41 12.96 3.33
C HIS A 341 -3.71 14.33 3.35
N CYS A 342 -4.35 15.36 3.91
CA CYS A 342 -3.75 16.70 3.98
C CYS A 342 -2.50 16.73 4.86
N VAL A 343 -2.49 15.98 5.97
CA VAL A 343 -1.37 16.00 6.92
C VAL A 343 -0.29 14.97 6.57
N ASP A 344 -0.65 13.87 5.90
CA ASP A 344 0.29 12.98 5.20
C ASP A 344 1.16 13.76 4.19
N ALA A 345 0.54 14.66 3.43
CA ALA A 345 1.25 15.55 2.50
C ALA A 345 2.17 16.55 3.22
N LEU A 346 1.76 17.11 4.37
CA LEU A 346 2.61 17.99 5.19
C LEU A 346 3.75 17.24 5.88
N ALA A 347 3.52 16.02 6.37
CA ALA A 347 4.56 15.18 6.98
C ALA A 347 5.61 14.75 5.97
N LYS A 348 5.20 14.43 4.73
CA LYS A 348 6.11 14.19 3.60
C LYS A 348 6.84 15.44 3.16
N LEU A 349 6.21 16.62 3.21
CA LEU A 349 6.87 17.90 2.96
C LEU A 349 8.00 18.12 3.97
N GLY A 350 7.75 17.97 5.27
CA GLY A 350 8.77 18.06 6.33
C GLY A 350 9.86 16.99 6.22
N THR A 351 9.52 15.78 5.77
CA THR A 351 10.51 14.70 5.51
C THR A 351 11.42 15.02 4.31
N SER A 352 10.90 15.77 3.34
CA SER A 352 11.61 16.10 2.09
C SER A 352 12.33 17.46 2.16
N SER A 353 12.01 18.31 3.14
CA SER A 353 12.73 19.54 3.41
C SER A 353 13.86 19.31 4.41
N ASN A 354 14.80 20.26 4.46
CA ASN A 354 15.79 20.38 5.55
C ASN A 354 15.42 21.54 6.48
N GLU A 355 14.14 21.94 6.49
CA GLU A 355 13.66 23.09 7.25
C GLU A 355 13.22 22.66 8.65
N ASN A 356 13.53 23.50 9.64
CA ASN A 356 12.95 23.41 10.98
C ASN A 356 11.44 23.71 10.92
N LEU A 357 10.77 23.80 12.07
CA LEU A 357 9.32 24.02 12.15
C LEU A 357 8.86 25.25 11.33
N CYS A 358 8.24 24.98 10.18
CA CYS A 358 7.55 25.94 9.36
C CYS A 358 6.08 25.98 9.77
N VAL A 359 5.51 27.19 9.85
CA VAL A 359 4.09 27.42 10.15
C VAL A 359 3.53 28.35 9.08
N TRP A 360 2.41 27.99 8.48
CA TRP A 360 1.77 28.72 7.39
C TRP A 360 0.38 29.21 7.79
N GLU A 361 0.14 30.51 7.63
CA GLU A 361 -1.22 31.10 7.75
C GLU A 361 -2.09 30.78 6.53
N ASN A 362 -1.48 30.50 5.37
CA ASN A 362 -2.18 30.13 4.13
C ASN A 362 -1.81 28.70 3.72
N PRO A 363 -2.74 27.90 3.18
CA PRO A 363 -2.48 26.50 2.85
C PRO A 363 -1.45 26.37 1.72
N PRO A 364 -0.36 25.59 1.88
CA PRO A 364 0.61 25.39 0.81
C PRO A 364 -0.01 24.59 -0.37
N PRO A 365 0.46 24.80 -1.62
CA PRO A 365 -0.15 24.17 -2.81
C PRO A 365 -0.24 22.64 -2.76
N VAL A 366 0.65 21.98 -2.00
CA VAL A 366 0.70 20.52 -1.86
C VAL A 366 -0.57 19.92 -1.22
N ILE A 367 -1.34 20.71 -0.45
CA ILE A 367 -2.57 20.26 0.21
C ILE A 367 -3.87 20.78 -0.42
N SER A 368 -3.81 21.63 -1.45
CA SER A 368 -5.00 22.30 -2.00
C SER A 368 -6.08 21.31 -2.48
N LEU A 369 -5.68 20.22 -3.15
CA LEU A 369 -6.61 19.17 -3.59
C LEU A 369 -7.22 18.39 -2.42
N GLY A 370 -6.44 18.12 -1.36
CA GLY A 370 -6.94 17.46 -0.15
C GLY A 370 -7.95 18.32 0.60
N LEU A 371 -7.68 19.63 0.75
CA LEU A 371 -8.61 20.58 1.34
C LEU A 371 -9.94 20.65 0.57
N MET A 372 -9.89 20.66 -0.78
CA MET A 372 -11.10 20.61 -1.61
C MET A 372 -11.87 19.29 -1.43
N ALA A 373 -11.16 18.15 -1.39
CA ALA A 373 -11.79 16.85 -1.19
C ALA A 373 -12.48 16.72 0.18
N ASP A 374 -11.84 17.23 1.24
CA ASP A 374 -12.39 17.25 2.61
C ASP A 374 -13.61 18.16 2.72
N LEU A 375 -13.57 19.36 2.13
CA LEU A 375 -14.71 20.29 2.09
C LEU A 375 -15.88 19.77 1.24
N ALA A 376 -15.59 19.01 0.17
CA ALA A 376 -16.59 18.30 -0.63
C ALA A 376 -17.11 17.01 0.04
N ALA A 377 -16.66 16.68 1.24
CA ALA A 377 -17.02 15.47 1.99
C ALA A 377 -16.78 14.16 1.20
N THR A 378 -15.69 14.13 0.43
CA THR A 378 -15.28 13.01 -0.42
C THR A 378 -15.09 11.75 0.42
N SER A 379 -15.60 10.62 -0.07
CA SER A 379 -15.54 9.34 0.63
C SER A 379 -14.59 8.34 -0.04
N PHE A 380 -13.99 7.49 0.79
CA PHE A 380 -13.02 6.47 0.42
C PHE A 380 -13.50 5.11 0.94
N CYS A 381 -13.25 4.05 0.19
CA CYS A 381 -13.56 2.69 0.62
C CYS A 381 -12.35 2.08 1.32
N ARG A 382 -12.55 1.61 2.56
CA ARG A 382 -11.56 0.85 3.33
C ARG A 382 -11.96 -0.62 3.39
N LEU A 383 -11.04 -1.50 2.96
CA LEU A 383 -11.20 -2.96 2.98
C LEU A 383 -10.56 -3.63 4.21
#